data_AF-A0A3P7IW38-F1
#
_entry.id   AF-A0A3P7IW38-F1
#
_cell.length_a   1.000
_cell.length_b   1.000
_cell.length_c   1.000
_cell.angle_alpha   90.00
_cell.angle_beta   90.00
_cell.angle_gamma   90.00
#
_symmetry.space_group_name_H-M   'P 1'
#
loop_
_entity.id
_entity.type
_entity.pdbx_description
1 polymer ?
#
loop_
_entity_poly.entity_id
_entity_poly.type
_entity_poly.pdbx_seq_one_letter_code
_entity_poly.pdbx_strand_id
1 'polypeptide(L)'
;MGSFSENGPRVIVTVADTRRSPANLVLFRSFAPKIPEAVREQLDYLDPDKILVWKAARCTCAAPFFFDSYNGLSDGGLVANNPTQALIADFLQTTRLEKEYASNKVSVVYLKISSVETCARLQKSILSHFELSQCEVELKL
;
A
#
# COMPACT_ATOMS: atom_id res chain seq x y z
N MET A 1 -16.57 -21.16 5.33
CA MET A 1 -16.02 -19.83 5.72
C MET A 1 -16.75 -18.80 4.89
N GLY A 2 -17.37 -17.79 5.53
CA GLY A 2 -18.18 -16.81 4.81
C GLY A 2 -17.30 -15.92 3.95
N SER A 3 -17.32 -16.14 2.64
CA SER A 3 -16.76 -15.20 1.67
C SER A 3 -17.66 -13.97 1.61
N PHE A 4 -17.09 -12.78 1.70
CA PHE A 4 -17.85 -11.56 1.42
C PHE A 4 -18.32 -11.61 -0.05
N SER A 5 -19.58 -11.25 -0.30
CA SER A 5 -20.11 -11.14 -1.66
C SER A 5 -19.30 -10.09 -2.43
N GLU A 6 -18.96 -10.38 -3.70
CA GLU A 6 -18.29 -9.43 -4.61
C GLU A 6 -19.00 -8.07 -4.69
N ASN A 7 -20.32 -8.04 -4.47
CA ASN A 7 -21.15 -6.84 -4.48
C ASN A 7 -21.56 -6.34 -3.08
N GLY A 8 -20.93 -6.85 -2.02
CA GLY A 8 -21.20 -6.47 -0.64
C GLY A 8 -20.54 -5.15 -0.22
N PRO A 9 -20.90 -4.61 0.95
CA PRO A 9 -20.22 -3.44 1.51
C PRO A 9 -18.75 -3.77 1.76
N ARG A 10 -17.86 -2.84 1.38
CA ARG A 10 -16.43 -2.92 1.68
C ARG A 10 -16.20 -2.47 3.12
N VAL A 11 -15.50 -3.30 3.89
CA VAL A 11 -15.22 -3.07 5.30
C VAL A 11 -13.74 -2.83 5.51
N ILE A 12 -13.43 -1.86 6.37
CA ILE A 12 -12.07 -1.56 6.86
C ILE A 12 -12.12 -1.55 8.38
N VAL A 13 -11.15 -2.19 9.01
CA VAL A 13 -10.99 -2.26 10.47
C VAL A 13 -9.61 -1.72 10.84
N THR A 14 -9.57 -0.82 11.83
CA THR A 14 -8.32 -0.23 12.33
C THR A 14 -7.71 -1.08 13.42
N VAL A 15 -6.39 -1.29 13.35
CA VAL A 15 -5.60 -2.05 14.31
C VAL A 15 -4.26 -1.33 14.50
N ALA A 16 -3.73 -1.32 15.73
CA ALA A 16 -2.41 -0.74 16.01
C ALA A 16 -1.35 -1.83 16.10
N ASP A 17 -0.26 -1.72 15.34
CA ASP A 17 0.94 -2.54 15.51
C ASP A 17 1.85 -1.92 16.56
N THR A 18 1.88 -2.52 17.74
CA THR A 18 2.64 -2.05 18.91
C THR A 18 4.04 -2.63 19.00
N ARG A 19 4.46 -3.45 18.02
CA ARG A 19 5.84 -3.98 17.95
C ARG A 19 6.84 -2.91 17.55
N ARG A 20 6.37 -1.81 16.95
CA ARG A 20 7.17 -0.65 16.54
C ARG A 20 6.88 0.53 17.47
N SER A 21 7.86 1.42 17.63
CA SER A 21 7.73 2.69 18.35
C SER A 21 8.12 3.84 17.42
N PRO A 22 7.17 4.74 17.04
CA PRO A 22 5.77 4.77 17.45
C PRO A 22 4.94 3.60 16.86
N ALA A 23 3.80 3.32 17.50
CA ALA A 23 2.87 2.29 17.01
C ALA A 23 2.35 2.66 15.62
N ASN A 24 2.23 1.67 14.73
CA ASN A 24 1.81 1.90 13.35
C ASN A 24 0.33 1.53 13.15
N LEU A 25 -0.38 2.28 12.31
CA LEU A 25 -1.76 1.92 11.94
C LEU A 25 -1.73 0.82 10.87
N VAL A 26 -2.43 -0.27 11.15
CA VAL A 26 -2.68 -1.37 10.21
C VAL A 26 -4.17 -1.37 9.88
N LEU A 27 -4.47 -1.47 8.58
CA LEU A 27 -5.85 -1.52 8.07
C LEU A 27 -6.15 -2.92 7.56
N PHE A 28 -7.03 -3.62 8.26
CA PHE A 28 -7.61 -4.87 7.76
C PHE A 28 -8.78 -4.55 6.84
N ARG A 29 -8.75 -5.10 5.62
CA ARG A 29 -9.73 -4.80 4.57
C ARG A 29 -10.45 -6.06 4.17
N SER A 30 -11.70 -5.93 3.73
CA SER A 30 -12.46 -7.02 3.11
C SER A 30 -12.21 -7.14 1.59
N PHE A 31 -11.30 -6.33 1.03
CA PHE A 31 -11.02 -6.24 -0.39
C PHE A 31 -9.54 -5.92 -0.61
N ALA A 32 -9.03 -6.27 -1.79
CA ALA A 32 -7.69 -5.91 -2.24
C ALA A 32 -7.77 -4.87 -3.37
N PRO A 33 -6.86 -3.89 -3.42
CA PRO A 33 -6.75 -2.97 -4.54
C PRO A 33 -6.40 -3.72 -5.83
N LYS A 34 -6.95 -3.30 -6.96
CA LYS A 34 -6.71 -3.90 -8.29
C LYS A 34 -5.36 -3.48 -8.89
N ILE A 35 -4.28 -3.81 -8.19
CA ILE A 35 -2.89 -3.55 -8.57
C ILE A 35 -2.07 -4.85 -8.51
N PRO A 36 -0.90 -4.94 -9.19
CA PRO A 36 -0.06 -6.14 -9.18
C PRO A 36 0.37 -6.55 -7.76
N GLU A 37 0.48 -7.86 -7.48
CA GLU A 37 0.84 -8.40 -6.16
C GLU A 37 2.13 -7.80 -5.60
N ALA A 38 3.19 -7.72 -6.42
CA ALA A 38 4.48 -7.17 -6.00
C ALA A 38 4.36 -5.73 -5.47
N VAL A 39 3.43 -4.94 -6.02
CA VAL A 39 3.17 -3.57 -5.57
C VAL A 39 2.35 -3.57 -4.28
N ARG A 40 1.41 -4.50 -4.12
CA ARG A 40 0.64 -4.67 -2.88
C ARG A 40 1.56 -4.99 -1.71
N GLU A 41 2.49 -5.92 -1.90
CA GLU A 41 3.49 -6.29 -0.89
C GLU A 41 4.41 -5.12 -0.55
N GLN A 42 4.88 -4.36 -1.55
CA GLN A 42 5.73 -3.17 -1.33
C GLN A 42 5.01 -2.07 -0.54
N LEU A 43 3.69 -1.95 -0.70
CA LEU A 43 2.86 -0.96 -0.02
C LEU A 43 2.21 -1.47 1.27
N ASP A 44 2.65 -2.63 1.78
CA ASP A 44 2.14 -3.27 3.00
C ASP A 44 0.61 -3.55 2.97
N TYR A 45 0.03 -3.76 1.78
CA TYR A 45 -1.36 -4.22 1.68
C TYR A 45 -1.45 -5.69 2.06
N LEU A 46 -2.22 -5.95 3.13
CA LEU A 46 -2.50 -7.29 3.57
C LEU A 46 -3.53 -7.98 2.67
N ASP A 47 -3.33 -9.28 2.49
CA ASP A 47 -4.25 -10.13 1.76
C ASP A 47 -5.53 -10.39 2.58
N PRO A 48 -6.71 -9.94 2.11
CA PRO A 48 -7.97 -10.07 2.85
C PRO A 48 -8.34 -11.54 3.12
N ASP A 49 -7.99 -12.45 2.22
CA ASP A 49 -8.37 -13.86 2.32
C ASP A 49 -7.58 -14.60 3.41
N LYS A 50 -6.42 -14.06 3.80
CA LYS A 50 -5.59 -14.62 4.88
C LYS A 50 -6.03 -14.16 6.27
N ILE A 51 -6.88 -13.14 6.36
CA ILE A 51 -7.32 -12.55 7.64
C ILE A 51 -8.70 -13.08 8.01
N LEU A 52 -8.74 -13.93 9.03
CA LEU A 52 -10.02 -14.40 9.58
C LEU A 52 -10.74 -13.25 10.29
N VAL A 53 -12.05 -13.14 10.08
CA VAL A 53 -12.90 -12.07 10.66
C VAL A 53 -12.76 -11.98 12.19
N TRP A 54 -12.75 -13.11 12.90
CA TRP A 54 -12.60 -13.12 14.35
C TRP A 54 -11.23 -12.62 14.81
N LYS A 55 -10.17 -12.81 14.01
CA LYS A 55 -8.84 -12.26 14.31
C LYS A 55 -8.86 -10.75 14.18
N ALA A 56 -9.47 -10.23 13.11
CA ALA A 56 -9.65 -8.80 12.93
C ALA A 56 -10.44 -8.18 14.10
N ALA A 57 -11.57 -8.79 14.48
CA ALA A 57 -12.39 -8.37 15.61
C ALA A 57 -11.62 -8.41 16.95
N ARG A 58 -10.83 -9.47 17.19
CA ARG A 58 -10.01 -9.57 18.40
C ARG A 58 -8.96 -8.47 18.47
N CYS A 59 -8.23 -8.23 17.39
CA CYS A 59 -7.16 -7.22 17.37
C CYS A 59 -7.71 -5.81 17.59
N THR A 60 -8.78 -5.43 16.89
CA THR A 60 -9.33 -4.07 16.97
C THR A 60 -9.91 -3.77 18.35
N CYS A 61 -10.36 -4.78 19.10
CA CYS A 61 -10.89 -4.60 20.46
C CYS A 61 -9.83 -4.83 21.57
N ALA A 62 -8.56 -5.09 21.24
CA ALA A 62 -7.51 -5.38 22.21
C ALA A 62 -6.98 -4.10 22.88
N ALA A 63 -7.86 -3.40 23.61
CA ALA A 63 -7.57 -2.12 24.26
C ALA A 63 -6.52 -2.32 25.36
N PRO A 64 -5.43 -1.52 25.38
CA PRO A 64 -4.47 -1.60 26.48
C PRO A 64 -5.13 -1.40 27.83
N PHE A 65 -4.55 -1.99 28.87
CA PHE A 65 -5.09 -2.09 30.23
C PHE A 65 -6.28 -3.03 30.40
N PHE A 66 -7.07 -3.29 29.35
CA PHE A 66 -8.22 -4.20 29.41
C PHE A 66 -7.91 -5.58 28.84
N PHE A 67 -7.20 -5.64 27.72
CA PHE A 67 -6.93 -6.86 26.98
C PHE A 67 -5.47 -6.94 26.55
N ASP A 68 -4.95 -8.17 26.49
CA ASP A 68 -3.62 -8.44 25.93
C ASP A 68 -3.62 -8.24 24.42
N SER A 69 -2.52 -7.69 23.91
CA SER A 69 -2.27 -7.60 22.46
C SER A 69 -2.28 -8.99 21.82
N TYR A 70 -2.79 -9.08 20.60
CA TYR A 70 -2.77 -10.31 19.81
C TYR A 70 -1.62 -10.27 18.80
N ASN A 71 -0.57 -11.06 19.02
CA ASN A 71 0.64 -11.09 18.18
C ASN A 71 1.31 -9.70 17.99
N GLY A 72 1.25 -8.86 19.03
CA GLY A 72 1.75 -7.48 18.98
C GLY A 72 0.83 -6.50 18.24
N LEU A 73 -0.41 -6.93 17.93
CA LEU A 73 -1.48 -6.06 17.45
C LEU A 73 -2.43 -5.72 18.58
N SER A 74 -2.76 -4.45 18.73
CA SER A 74 -3.65 -3.92 19.77
C SER A 74 -4.77 -3.09 19.15
N ASP A 75 -5.63 -2.55 20.00
CA ASP A 75 -6.76 -1.70 19.59
C ASP A 75 -6.33 -0.57 18.65
N GLY A 76 -7.08 -0.42 17.55
CA GLY A 76 -6.87 0.63 16.56
C GLY A 76 -7.06 2.04 17.12
N GLY A 77 -7.78 2.19 18.23
CA GLY A 77 -7.99 3.42 18.97
C GLY A 77 -6.70 4.08 19.46
N LEU A 78 -5.60 3.32 19.58
CA LEU A 78 -4.29 3.88 19.92
C LEU A 78 -3.72 4.81 18.85
N VAL A 79 -4.09 4.59 17.59
CA VAL A 79 -3.57 5.38 16.45
C VAL A 79 -4.71 6.12 15.72
N ALA A 80 -5.87 5.47 15.57
CA ALA A 80 -7.02 6.00 14.83
C ALA A 80 -8.36 5.60 15.49
N ASN A 81 -8.70 6.25 16.61
CA ASN A 81 -10.00 6.10 17.29
C ASN A 81 -11.17 6.78 16.52
N ASN A 82 -10.85 7.60 15.51
CA ASN A 82 -11.83 8.08 14.54
C ASN A 82 -11.47 7.52 13.16
N PRO A 83 -12.01 6.35 12.76
CA PRO A 83 -11.63 5.67 11.54
C PRO A 83 -12.01 6.43 10.26
N THR A 84 -12.86 7.46 10.36
CA THR A 84 -13.33 8.25 9.20
C THR A 84 -12.18 8.83 8.39
N GLN A 85 -11.18 9.43 9.06
CA GLN A 85 -10.04 10.03 8.38
C GLN A 85 -9.17 8.98 7.69
N ALA A 86 -8.90 7.87 8.39
CA ALA A 86 -8.14 6.75 7.83
C ALA A 86 -8.86 6.12 6.63
N LEU A 87 -10.20 6.00 6.70
CA LEU A 87 -11.02 5.45 5.62
C LEU A 87 -11.00 6.34 4.38
N ILE A 88 -11.16 7.67 4.54
CA ILE A 88 -11.12 8.60 3.40
C ILE A 88 -9.73 8.59 2.77
N ALA A 89 -8.67 8.62 3.57
CA ALA A 89 -7.30 8.57 3.07
C ALA A 89 -7.04 7.28 2.28
N ASP A 90 -7.41 6.13 2.85
CA ASP A 90 -7.25 4.82 2.21
C ASP A 90 -8.07 4.70 0.91
N PHE A 91 -9.30 5.22 0.91
CA PHE A 91 -10.15 5.25 -0.29
C PHE A 91 -9.53 6.07 -1.41
N LEU A 92 -9.03 7.27 -1.10
CA LEU A 92 -8.38 8.13 -2.08
C LEU A 92 -7.08 7.52 -2.60
N GLN A 93 -6.25 6.96 -1.72
CA GLN A 93 -5.00 6.29 -2.09
C GLN A 93 -5.27 5.09 -2.99
N THR A 94 -6.19 4.20 -2.59
CA THR A 94 -6.55 3.02 -3.38
C THR A 94 -7.11 3.41 -4.74
N THR A 95 -8.00 4.40 -4.80
CA THR A 95 -8.57 4.89 -6.07
C THR A 95 -7.51 5.48 -7.00
N ARG A 96 -6.53 6.21 -6.44
CA ARG A 96 -5.41 6.77 -7.22
C ARG A 96 -4.54 5.66 -7.80
N LEU A 97 -4.11 4.71 -6.97
CA LEU A 97 -3.32 3.56 -7.39
C LEU A 97 -4.03 2.75 -8.48
N GLU A 98 -5.30 2.41 -8.28
CA GLU A 98 -6.06 1.65 -9.29
C GLU A 98 -6.15 2.39 -10.62
N LYS A 99 -6.32 3.72 -10.62
CA LYS A 99 -6.33 4.53 -11.84
C LYS A 99 -4.97 4.59 -12.52
N GLU A 100 -3.90 4.79 -11.76
CA GLU A 100 -2.53 4.82 -12.27
C GLU A 100 -2.17 3.50 -12.95
N TYR A 101 -2.44 2.36 -12.30
CA TYR A 101 -2.17 1.04 -12.88
C TYR A 101 -3.15 0.64 -13.99
N ALA A 102 -4.38 1.15 -13.99
CA ALA A 102 -5.31 0.97 -15.11
C ALA A 102 -4.90 1.77 -16.35
N SER A 103 -4.40 3.00 -16.18
CA SER A 103 -3.87 3.85 -17.25
C SER A 103 -2.50 3.35 -17.75
N ASN A 104 -1.67 2.81 -16.85
CA ASN A 104 -0.38 2.19 -17.16
C ASN A 104 -0.51 0.75 -17.68
N LYS A 105 -1.67 0.36 -18.25
CA LYS A 105 -1.84 -0.87 -19.05
C LYS A 105 -0.95 -0.92 -20.31
N VAL A 106 0.00 0.01 -20.48
CA VAL A 106 1.01 0.01 -21.53
C VAL A 106 2.40 -0.20 -20.89
N SER A 107 3.00 -1.35 -21.24
CA SER A 107 4.42 -1.73 -21.09
C SER A 107 5.02 -1.88 -19.68
N VAL A 108 4.65 -2.93 -18.97
CA VAL A 108 5.65 -3.66 -18.14
C VAL A 108 6.29 -4.71 -19.03
N VAL A 109 7.24 -4.27 -19.88
CA VAL A 109 8.16 -5.19 -20.54
C VAL A 109 9.19 -5.57 -19.49
N TYR A 110 9.15 -6.83 -19.01
CA TYR A 110 10.27 -7.38 -18.27
C TYR A 110 11.48 -7.41 -19.20
N LEU A 111 12.35 -6.41 -19.11
CA LEU A 111 13.70 -6.50 -19.68
C LEU A 111 14.45 -7.54 -18.88
N LYS A 112 14.38 -8.80 -19.34
CA LYS A 112 15.27 -9.86 -18.93
C LYS A 112 16.66 -9.48 -19.45
N ILE A 113 17.46 -8.82 -18.62
CA ILE A 113 18.86 -8.52 -18.97
C ILE A 113 19.63 -9.83 -18.87
N SER A 114 19.58 -10.61 -19.95
CA SER A 114 20.38 -11.81 -20.14
C SER A 114 21.53 -11.51 -21.10
N SER A 115 22.42 -10.60 -20.72
CA SER A 115 23.80 -10.48 -21.23
C SER A 115 24.39 -9.15 -20.75
N VAL A 116 25.64 -9.18 -20.31
CA VAL A 116 26.44 -8.03 -19.84
C VAL A 116 26.57 -6.94 -20.92
N GLU A 117 26.38 -7.29 -22.19
CA GLU A 117 26.47 -6.35 -23.33
C GLU A 117 25.30 -5.36 -23.42
N THR A 118 24.15 -5.67 -22.84
CA THR A 118 22.96 -4.79 -22.90
C THR A 118 23.09 -3.57 -21.99
N CYS A 119 23.89 -3.67 -20.92
CA CYS A 119 24.08 -2.59 -19.94
C CYS A 119 24.85 -1.39 -20.54
N ALA A 120 25.81 -1.66 -21.43
CA ALA A 120 26.62 -0.61 -22.08
C ALA A 120 25.84 0.19 -23.13
N ARG A 121 24.84 -0.42 -23.79
CA ARG A 121 23.98 0.27 -24.77
C ARG A 121 22.93 1.17 -24.10
N LEU A 122 22.40 0.75 -22.94
CA LEU A 122 21.45 1.55 -22.16
C LEU A 122 22.10 2.81 -21.57
N GLN A 123 23.35 2.74 -21.11
CA GLN A 123 24.05 3.93 -20.60
C GLN A 123 24.23 5.03 -21.65
N LYS A 124 24.56 4.67 -22.91
CA LYS A 124 24.70 5.65 -23.99
C LYS A 124 23.35 6.28 -24.40
N SER A 125 22.28 5.50 -24.39
CA SER A 125 20.94 6.00 -24.76
C SER A 125 20.32 6.89 -23.68
N ILE A 126 20.65 6.66 -22.40
CA ILE A 126 20.18 7.50 -21.28
C ILE A 126 20.94 8.83 -21.26
N LEU A 127 22.26 8.83 -21.55
CA LEU A 127 23.06 10.05 -21.61
C LEU A 127 22.68 10.97 -22.79
N SER A 128 22.30 10.42 -23.95
CA SER A 128 21.86 11.24 -25.09
C SER A 128 20.50 11.91 -24.90
N HIS A 129 19.67 11.42 -23.97
CA HIS A 129 18.37 12.04 -23.66
C HIS A 129 18.45 13.09 -22.54
N PHE A 130 19.57 13.20 -21.82
CA PHE A 130 19.74 14.15 -20.71
C PHE A 130 20.31 15.52 -21.15
N GLU A 131 20.83 15.64 -22.38
CA GLU A 131 21.38 16.91 -22.92
C GLU A 131 20.33 17.91 -23.43
N LEU A 132 19.02 17.60 -23.37
CA LEU A 132 17.95 18.47 -23.87
C LEU A 132 17.07 19.15 -22.80
N SER A 133 17.45 19.12 -21.52
CA SER A 133 16.64 19.76 -20.45
C SER A 133 17.34 20.85 -19.62
N GLN A 134 18.44 21.44 -20.10
CA GLN A 134 18.94 22.68 -19.51
C GLN A 134 18.31 23.90 -20.21
N CYS A 135 17.04 24.16 -19.90
CA CYS A 135 16.45 25.48 -20.07
C CYS A 135 16.71 26.30 -18.79
N GLU A 136 17.25 27.49 -19.04
CA GLU A 136 17.47 28.66 -18.21
C GLU A 136 16.62 28.77 -16.93
N VAL A 137 17.30 28.92 -15.79
CA VAL A 137 16.78 29.70 -14.65
C VAL A 137 17.61 30.96 -14.56
N GLU A 138 17.07 32.03 -15.15
CA GLU A 138 17.58 33.40 -15.05
C GLU A 138 17.37 33.89 -13.60
N LEU A 139 18.44 34.00 -12.82
CA LEU A 139 18.47 34.75 -11.57
C LEU A 139 18.46 36.25 -11.90
N LYS A 140 17.30 36.90 -11.73
CA LYS A 140 17.26 38.37 -11.58
C LYS A 140 17.47 38.74 -10.11
N LEU A 141 18.45 39.63 -9.96
CA LEU A 141 18.93 40.31 -8.76
C LEU A 141 17.82 40.93 -7.91
#